data_AF-A0A970WHU5-F1
#
_entry.id   AF-A0A970WHU5-F1
#
_cell.length_a   1.000
_cell.length_b   1.000
_cell.length_c   1.000
_cell.angle_alpha   90.00
_cell.angle_beta   90.00
_cell.angle_gamma   90.00
#
_symmetry.space_group_name_H-M   'P 1'
#
loop_
_entity.id
_entity.type
_entity.pdbx_description
1 polymer ?
#
loop_
_entity_poly.entity_id
_entity_poly.type
_entity_poly.pdbx_seq_one_letter_code
_entity_poly.pdbx_strand_id
1 'polypeptide(L)'
;MTTLQNRSDVEPCDHAVPNTFDEIMSAAHDMVPELRRRAEEIEESNRLPADIVEKLRAAGIFRMGFPERFGGPGLNSVQQIRIVETISYGDASTGWCAMVGMDAGMYQLSDAAVDEMFANLDVVVAGMLLPAGRAERVSGGYRLTGEWRMASGLHHADWTASGAFVFDSDGSPMLGEDGSPTWRIFLVPPDEVSPIENWHSTGLSGSGSVDYKIDDAFVPEAHTFSLTDPTRAGALGASDALMRKMPGVALGVARAALDYFREIAAEKVNSATGRRWADDYRIQYSLGQCEM
;
A
#
# COMPACT_ATOMS: atom_id res chain seq x y z
N MET A 1 -7.15 26.64 8.84
CA MET A 1 -5.73 26.91 9.21
C MET A 1 -5.39 26.01 10.38
N THR A 2 -5.09 24.75 10.08
CA THR A 2 -4.57 23.80 11.06
C THR A 2 -3.06 23.89 10.96
N THR A 3 -2.40 24.32 12.02
CA THR A 3 -0.94 24.43 12.06
C THR A 3 -0.36 23.02 12.04
N LEU A 4 0.24 22.62 10.92
CA LEU A 4 1.04 21.40 10.82
C LEU A 4 2.27 21.57 11.72
N GLN A 5 2.43 20.67 12.71
CA GLN A 5 3.64 20.63 13.53
C GLN A 5 4.81 20.12 12.68
N ASN A 6 5.96 20.78 12.81
CA ASN A 6 7.18 20.38 12.14
C ASN A 6 7.61 19.00 12.65
N ARG A 7 8.15 18.14 11.77
CA ARG A 7 8.60 16.77 12.13
C ARG A 7 9.65 16.76 13.26
N SER A 8 10.32 17.88 13.47
CA SER A 8 11.27 18.10 14.57
C SER A 8 10.63 18.27 15.96
N ASP A 9 9.30 18.44 16.04
CA ASP A 9 8.61 18.88 17.26
C ASP A 9 7.83 17.75 17.96
N VAL A 10 7.97 16.49 17.51
CA VAL A 10 7.32 15.31 18.10
C VAL A 10 8.22 14.72 19.20
N GLU A 11 7.75 14.71 20.46
CA GLU A 11 8.44 14.04 21.57
C GLU A 11 8.62 12.54 21.28
N PRO A 12 9.80 11.94 21.56
CA PRO A 12 10.03 10.53 21.30
C PRO A 12 9.18 9.66 22.23
N CYS A 13 8.37 8.78 21.63
CA CYS A 13 7.65 7.72 22.35
C CYS A 13 8.66 6.74 22.98
N ASP A 14 8.35 6.17 24.15
CA ASP A 14 9.27 5.40 25.00
C ASP A 14 9.90 4.15 24.32
N HIS A 15 9.37 3.71 23.17
CA HIS A 15 10.03 2.76 22.27
C HIS A 15 10.11 3.35 20.86
N ALA A 16 11.33 3.44 20.32
CA ALA A 16 11.53 3.84 18.94
C ALA A 16 10.85 2.85 18.00
N VAL A 17 10.04 3.34 17.06
CA VAL A 17 9.41 2.51 16.02
C VAL A 17 10.51 1.78 15.22
N PRO A 18 10.36 0.46 14.95
CA PRO A 18 11.29 -0.33 14.14
C PRO A 18 11.76 0.39 12.89
N ASN A 19 13.07 0.40 12.63
CA ASN A 19 13.64 1.17 11.52
C ASN A 19 14.80 0.45 10.81
N THR A 20 14.89 -0.86 10.97
CA THR A 20 15.80 -1.73 10.25
C THR A 20 15.04 -2.94 9.69
N PHE A 21 15.63 -3.65 8.73
CA PHE A 21 15.02 -4.86 8.18
C PHE A 21 14.68 -5.88 9.26
N ASP A 22 15.63 -6.18 10.15
CA ASP A 22 15.46 -7.24 11.16
C ASP A 22 14.39 -6.87 12.20
N GLU A 23 14.32 -5.60 12.62
CA GLU A 23 13.29 -5.14 13.56
C GLU A 23 11.89 -5.18 12.93
N ILE A 24 11.74 -4.66 11.70
CA ILE A 24 10.45 -4.64 10.99
C ILE A 24 10.00 -6.06 10.66
N MET A 25 10.93 -6.93 10.25
CA MET A 25 10.64 -8.34 9.98
C MET A 25 10.23 -9.10 11.25
N SER A 26 10.90 -8.84 12.38
CA SER A 26 10.51 -9.42 13.67
C SER A 26 9.09 -8.99 14.05
N ALA A 27 8.78 -7.69 13.96
CA ALA A 27 7.45 -7.18 14.23
C ALA A 27 6.40 -7.79 13.28
N ALA A 28 6.73 -7.96 12.00
CA ALA A 28 5.87 -8.62 11.03
C ALA A 28 5.55 -10.07 11.44
N HIS A 29 6.55 -10.83 11.88
CA HIS A 29 6.36 -12.19 12.39
C HIS A 29 5.45 -12.23 13.63
N ASP A 30 5.65 -11.30 14.57
CA ASP A 30 4.87 -11.24 15.81
C ASP A 30 3.39 -10.93 15.56
N MET A 31 3.06 -10.25 14.46
CA MET A 31 1.68 -9.94 14.07
C MET A 31 0.95 -11.13 13.44
N VAL A 32 1.66 -12.08 12.80
CA VAL A 32 1.05 -13.18 12.03
C VAL A 32 -0.02 -13.95 12.81
N PRO A 33 0.21 -14.40 14.06
CA PRO A 33 -0.79 -15.17 14.80
C PRO A 33 -2.10 -14.39 15.03
N GLU A 34 -2.00 -13.08 15.27
CA GLU A 34 -3.17 -12.24 15.45
C GLU A 34 -3.94 -12.05 14.14
N LEU A 35 -3.23 -11.74 13.05
CA LEU A 35 -3.83 -11.55 11.72
C LEU A 35 -4.62 -12.79 11.30
N ARG A 36 -4.04 -13.99 11.47
CA ARG A 36 -4.71 -15.26 11.16
C ARG A 36 -5.98 -15.46 11.98
N ARG A 37 -5.93 -15.13 13.28
CA ARG A 37 -7.08 -15.25 14.19
C ARG A 37 -8.21 -14.28 13.82
N ARG A 38 -7.88 -13.12 13.24
CA ARG A 38 -8.83 -12.05 12.90
C ARG A 38 -9.18 -11.99 11.40
N ALA A 39 -8.73 -12.95 10.60
CA ALA A 39 -8.96 -12.95 9.15
C ALA A 39 -10.46 -12.85 8.78
N GLU A 40 -11.33 -13.56 9.51
CA GLU A 40 -12.79 -13.50 9.31
C GLU A 40 -13.36 -12.10 9.62
N GLU A 41 -12.95 -11.48 10.74
CA GLU A 41 -13.33 -10.10 11.09
C GLU A 41 -12.90 -9.09 10.02
N ILE A 42 -11.67 -9.24 9.50
CA ILE A 42 -11.13 -8.40 8.43
C ILE A 42 -11.94 -8.56 7.14
N GLU A 43 -12.31 -9.79 6.79
CA GLU A 43 -13.12 -10.07 5.60
C GLU A 43 -14.55 -9.51 5.72
N GLU A 44 -15.23 -9.76 6.84
CA GLU A 44 -16.62 -9.33 7.08
C GLU A 44 -16.75 -7.81 7.14
N SER A 45 -15.77 -7.13 7.74
CA SER A 45 -15.79 -5.67 7.88
C SER A 45 -15.49 -4.91 6.59
N ASN A 46 -15.04 -5.61 5.52
CA ASN A 46 -14.65 -5.04 4.22
C ASN A 46 -13.61 -3.90 4.30
N ARG A 47 -12.84 -3.84 5.39
CA ARG A 47 -11.70 -2.94 5.61
C ARG A 47 -10.86 -3.45 6.77
N LEU A 48 -9.66 -2.92 6.96
CA LEU A 48 -8.87 -3.28 8.12
C LEU A 48 -9.48 -2.68 9.41
N PRO A 49 -9.53 -3.44 10.51
CA PRO A 49 -9.71 -2.86 11.83
C PRO A 49 -8.65 -1.79 12.09
N ALA A 50 -9.06 -0.64 12.62
CA ALA A 50 -8.16 0.50 12.83
C ALA A 50 -6.97 0.15 13.73
N ASP A 51 -7.15 -0.72 14.72
CA ASP A 51 -6.07 -1.14 15.61
C ASP A 51 -5.00 -2.01 14.90
N ILE A 52 -5.36 -2.73 13.84
CA ILE A 52 -4.38 -3.44 12.99
C ILE A 52 -3.54 -2.42 12.21
N VAL A 53 -4.15 -1.36 11.69
CA VAL A 53 -3.44 -0.29 10.98
C VAL A 53 -2.46 0.42 11.90
N GLU A 54 -2.87 0.73 13.13
CA GLU A 54 -1.97 1.34 14.11
C GLU A 54 -0.81 0.41 14.51
N LYS A 55 -1.04 -0.90 14.56
CA LYS A 55 0.05 -1.88 14.73
C LYS A 55 1.01 -1.88 13.55
N LEU A 56 0.52 -1.77 12.32
CA LEU A 56 1.39 -1.64 11.14
C LEU A 56 2.24 -0.36 11.18
N ARG A 57 1.65 0.78 11.60
CA ARG A 57 2.41 2.03 11.84
C ARG A 57 3.47 1.82 12.91
N ALA A 58 3.09 1.29 14.07
CA ALA A 58 3.99 1.06 15.21
C ALA A 58 5.08 0.00 14.93
N ALA A 59 4.86 -0.90 13.96
CA ALA A 59 5.82 -1.90 13.51
C ALA A 59 6.79 -1.39 12.43
N GLY A 60 6.65 -0.12 11.99
CA GLY A 60 7.50 0.47 10.95
C GLY A 60 7.20 -0.06 9.54
N ILE A 61 6.04 -0.69 9.33
CA ILE A 61 5.69 -1.30 8.05
C ILE A 61 5.49 -0.23 6.97
N PHE A 62 4.80 0.89 7.28
CA PHE A 62 4.55 1.94 6.29
C PHE A 62 5.81 2.75 5.98
N ARG A 63 6.70 2.97 6.95
CA ARG A 63 7.97 3.67 6.70
C ARG A 63 8.98 2.86 5.88
N MET A 64 8.76 1.56 5.65
CA MET A 64 9.75 0.69 4.99
C MET A 64 10.05 1.05 3.53
N GLY A 65 9.20 1.89 2.91
CA GLY A 65 9.43 2.46 1.59
C GLY A 65 10.33 3.71 1.58
N PHE A 66 10.70 4.26 2.74
CA PHE A 66 11.49 5.48 2.81
C PHE A 66 13.01 5.22 2.75
N PRO A 67 13.76 6.01 1.95
CA PRO A 67 15.22 5.98 1.93
C PRO A 67 15.84 6.57 3.20
N GLU A 68 17.10 6.19 3.47
CA GLU A 68 17.88 6.66 4.63
C GLU A 68 17.96 8.19 4.74
N ARG A 69 17.96 8.92 3.62
CA ARG A 69 18.02 10.40 3.63
C ARG A 69 16.84 11.07 4.35
N PHE A 70 15.68 10.40 4.43
CA PHE A 70 14.53 10.87 5.20
C PHE A 70 14.49 10.28 6.62
N GLY A 71 15.53 9.53 7.03
CA GLY A 71 15.56 8.77 8.27
C GLY A 71 14.85 7.42 8.20
N GLY A 72 14.46 6.96 7.00
CA GLY A 72 13.84 5.65 6.80
C GLY A 72 14.86 4.51 6.77
N PRO A 73 14.39 3.26 6.71
CA PRO A 73 15.26 2.07 6.79
C PRO A 73 16.06 1.77 5.52
N GLY A 74 15.77 2.43 4.40
CA GLY A 74 16.53 2.22 3.15
C GLY A 74 16.43 0.82 2.57
N LEU A 75 15.32 0.09 2.83
CA LEU A 75 15.19 -1.31 2.44
C LEU A 75 15.23 -1.49 0.92
N ASN A 76 15.86 -2.58 0.47
CA ASN A 76 15.80 -3.00 -0.92
C ASN A 76 14.51 -3.79 -1.21
N SER A 77 14.22 -4.03 -2.49
CA SER A 77 12.99 -4.72 -2.88
C SER A 77 12.87 -6.14 -2.36
N VAL A 78 13.97 -6.89 -2.22
CA VAL A 78 13.91 -8.27 -1.68
C VAL A 78 13.50 -8.23 -0.21
N GLN A 79 14.02 -7.28 0.56
CA GLN A 79 13.64 -7.07 1.95
C GLN A 79 12.16 -6.69 2.08
N GLN A 80 11.68 -5.78 1.23
CA GLN A 80 10.28 -5.37 1.19
C GLN A 80 9.36 -6.54 0.81
N ILE A 81 9.71 -7.34 -0.20
CA ILE A 81 8.97 -8.54 -0.61
C ILE A 81 8.81 -9.49 0.57
N ARG A 82 9.89 -9.76 1.33
CA ARG A 82 9.86 -10.69 2.47
C ARG A 82 8.95 -10.22 3.61
N ILE A 83 8.96 -8.91 3.90
CA ILE A 83 8.08 -8.34 4.93
C ILE A 83 6.63 -8.43 4.46
N VAL A 84 6.32 -8.01 3.23
CA VAL A 84 4.98 -8.11 2.65
C VAL A 84 4.49 -9.57 2.62
N GLU A 85 5.33 -10.50 2.19
CA GLU A 85 5.06 -11.94 2.19
C GLU A 85 4.67 -12.45 3.58
N THR A 86 5.39 -12.02 4.60
CA THR A 86 5.13 -12.41 5.99
C THR A 86 3.79 -11.90 6.49
N ILE A 87 3.46 -10.62 6.23
CA ILE A 87 2.16 -10.07 6.61
C ILE A 87 1.02 -10.73 5.81
N SER A 88 1.22 -10.96 4.51
CA SER A 88 0.26 -11.65 3.64
C SER A 88 0.03 -13.12 3.98
N TYR A 89 1.00 -13.78 4.60
CA TYR A 89 0.82 -15.11 5.19
C TYR A 89 -0.15 -15.07 6.39
N GLY A 90 -0.15 -13.96 7.14
CA GLY A 90 -1.07 -13.71 8.24
C GLY A 90 -2.48 -13.39 7.76
N ASP A 91 -2.60 -12.40 6.87
CA ASP A 91 -3.83 -12.02 6.19
C ASP A 91 -3.52 -11.31 4.86
N ALA A 92 -4.19 -11.73 3.78
CA ALA A 92 -3.94 -11.25 2.44
C ALA A 92 -4.27 -9.75 2.28
N SER A 93 -5.39 -9.30 2.88
CA SER A 93 -5.85 -7.91 2.78
C SER A 93 -4.90 -6.96 3.51
N THR A 94 -4.45 -7.35 4.71
CA THR A 94 -3.49 -6.62 5.53
C THR A 94 -2.17 -6.48 4.79
N GLY A 95 -1.66 -7.57 4.21
CA GLY A 95 -0.44 -7.51 3.42
C GLY A 95 -0.57 -6.64 2.17
N TRP A 96 -1.72 -6.67 1.49
CA TRP A 96 -2.00 -5.77 0.38
C TRP A 96 -2.03 -4.29 0.79
N CYS A 97 -2.67 -3.95 1.91
CA CYS A 97 -2.70 -2.58 2.42
C CYS A 97 -1.33 -2.11 2.95
N ALA A 98 -0.57 -2.98 3.62
CA ALA A 98 0.82 -2.70 4.01
C ALA A 98 1.69 -2.39 2.79
N MET A 99 1.51 -3.20 1.75
CA MET A 99 2.17 -3.08 0.46
C MET A 99 1.84 -1.72 -0.18
N VAL A 100 0.58 -1.32 -0.28
CA VAL A 100 0.17 0.00 -0.83
C VAL A 100 0.66 1.14 0.05
N GLY A 101 0.41 1.08 1.36
CA GLY A 101 0.68 2.19 2.27
C GLY A 101 2.15 2.60 2.34
N MET A 102 3.08 1.66 2.12
CA MET A 102 4.51 1.99 2.10
C MET A 102 4.98 2.80 0.87
N ASP A 103 4.13 2.95 -0.16
CA ASP A 103 4.50 3.61 -1.42
C ASP A 103 4.80 5.11 -1.23
N ALA A 104 4.33 5.71 -0.13
CA ALA A 104 4.60 7.11 0.23
C ALA A 104 6.10 7.47 0.18
N GLY A 105 6.95 6.58 0.67
CA GLY A 105 8.41 6.76 0.67
C GLY A 105 9.07 6.68 -0.70
N MET A 106 8.36 6.15 -1.70
CA MET A 106 8.85 5.91 -3.06
C MET A 106 8.38 6.97 -4.07
N TYR A 107 7.44 7.84 -3.70
CA TYR A 107 6.95 8.88 -4.60
C TYR A 107 8.02 9.91 -4.98
N GLN A 108 7.90 10.45 -6.19
CA GLN A 108 8.86 11.39 -6.81
C GLN A 108 8.64 12.85 -6.34
N LEU A 109 8.22 13.03 -5.08
CA LEU A 109 8.06 14.32 -4.46
C LEU A 109 9.42 14.98 -4.21
N SER A 110 9.48 16.30 -4.14
CA SER A 110 10.68 16.97 -3.64
C SER A 110 10.90 16.64 -2.16
N ASP A 111 12.13 16.76 -1.68
CA ASP A 111 12.43 16.54 -0.25
C ASP A 111 11.66 17.56 0.61
N ALA A 112 11.57 18.82 0.16
CA ALA A 112 10.78 19.86 0.83
C ALA A 112 9.28 19.54 0.89
N ALA A 113 8.70 18.95 -0.16
CA ALA A 113 7.31 18.54 -0.16
C ALA A 113 7.07 17.38 0.81
N VAL A 114 7.98 16.41 0.91
CA VAL A 114 7.89 15.35 1.92
C VAL A 114 7.92 15.92 3.34
N ASP A 115 8.85 16.83 3.63
CA ASP A 115 8.97 17.44 4.96
C ASP A 115 7.77 18.32 5.31
N GLU A 116 7.16 18.99 4.32
CA GLU A 116 5.95 19.80 4.50
C GLU A 116 4.71 18.94 4.72
N MET A 117 4.53 17.89 3.93
CA MET A 117 3.28 17.13 3.85
C MET A 117 3.18 16.01 4.88
N PHE A 118 4.30 15.34 5.17
CA PHE A 118 4.31 14.13 5.96
C PHE A 118 4.82 14.41 7.38
N ALA A 119 3.90 14.39 8.35
CA ALA A 119 4.23 14.61 9.76
C ALA A 119 5.25 13.57 10.31
N ASN A 120 5.24 12.36 9.76
CA ASN A 120 6.20 11.29 10.07
C ASN A 120 6.32 10.32 8.87
N LEU A 121 7.21 9.32 8.98
CA LEU A 121 7.44 8.34 7.91
C LEU A 121 6.41 7.21 7.87
N ASP A 122 5.59 7.06 8.89
CA ASP A 122 4.55 6.02 8.95
C ASP A 122 3.26 6.47 8.28
N VAL A 123 3.31 7.59 7.53
CA VAL A 123 2.22 8.09 6.71
C VAL A 123 1.72 7.03 5.74
N VAL A 124 0.40 6.93 5.60
CA VAL A 124 -0.26 6.04 4.65
C VAL A 124 -0.78 6.87 3.51
N VAL A 125 -0.36 6.52 2.29
CA VAL A 125 -0.96 7.07 1.07
C VAL A 125 -1.65 5.96 0.30
N ALA A 126 -2.90 6.20 -0.08
CA ALA A 126 -3.72 5.28 -0.87
C ALA A 126 -4.26 6.00 -2.11
N GLY A 127 -4.88 5.28 -3.05
CA GLY A 127 -5.50 5.89 -4.23
C GLY A 127 -5.09 5.21 -5.52
N MET A 128 -5.38 5.89 -6.64
CA MET A 128 -5.12 5.36 -7.97
C MET A 128 -4.19 6.30 -8.75
N LEU A 129 -2.96 5.84 -8.98
CA LEU A 129 -1.92 6.64 -9.63
C LEU A 129 -2.18 6.87 -11.12
N LEU A 130 -2.89 5.95 -11.79
CA LEU A 130 -3.20 6.11 -13.21
C LEU A 130 -4.19 7.26 -13.44
N PRO A 131 -4.03 8.03 -14.53
CA PRO A 131 -4.84 9.21 -14.75
C PRO A 131 -6.30 8.84 -15.07
N ALA A 132 -7.20 9.23 -14.16
CA ALA A 132 -8.65 9.16 -14.34
C ALA A 132 -9.34 10.51 -14.09
N GLY A 133 -8.68 11.42 -13.36
CA GLY A 133 -9.19 12.77 -13.11
C GLY A 133 -8.75 13.80 -14.14
N ARG A 134 -9.25 15.02 -13.92
CA ARG A 134 -8.92 16.25 -14.63
C ARG A 134 -8.32 17.25 -13.64
N ALA A 135 -7.16 17.80 -13.99
CA ALA A 135 -6.48 18.84 -13.22
C ALA A 135 -6.34 20.12 -14.07
N GLU A 136 -7.03 21.18 -13.68
CA GLU A 136 -6.94 22.49 -14.36
C GLU A 136 -5.85 23.34 -13.73
N ARG A 137 -4.94 23.87 -14.55
CA ARG A 137 -3.85 24.70 -14.05
C ARG A 137 -4.39 26.06 -13.59
N VAL A 138 -4.05 26.43 -12.36
CA VAL A 138 -4.39 27.72 -11.75
C VAL A 138 -3.14 28.35 -11.14
N SER A 139 -3.25 29.57 -10.61
CA SER A 139 -2.13 30.20 -9.92
C SER A 139 -1.71 29.38 -8.69
N GLY A 140 -0.43 28.98 -8.63
CA GLY A 140 0.16 28.24 -7.51
C GLY A 140 -0.09 26.72 -7.51
N GLY A 141 -0.84 26.18 -8.46
CA GLY A 141 -1.15 24.75 -8.49
C GLY A 141 -2.28 24.39 -9.44
N TYR A 142 -3.19 23.54 -8.97
CA TYR A 142 -4.22 22.92 -9.79
C TYR A 142 -5.58 22.86 -9.09
N ARG A 143 -6.65 22.82 -9.86
CA ARG A 143 -7.98 22.38 -9.42
C ARG A 143 -8.22 20.95 -9.89
N LEU A 144 -8.38 20.03 -8.96
CA LEU A 144 -8.50 18.61 -9.22
C LEU A 144 -9.96 18.15 -9.06
N THR A 145 -10.48 17.53 -10.10
CA THR A 145 -11.80 16.88 -10.08
C THR A 145 -11.71 15.52 -10.73
N GLY A 146 -12.34 14.51 -10.13
CA GLY A 146 -12.38 13.19 -10.72
C GLY A 146 -13.04 12.14 -9.83
N GLU A 147 -13.16 10.96 -10.40
CA GLU A 147 -13.54 9.74 -9.70
C GLU A 147 -12.51 8.66 -10.05
N TRP A 148 -11.99 8.00 -9.02
CA TRP A 148 -10.96 6.99 -9.14
C TRP A 148 -11.45 5.71 -8.51
N ARG A 149 -10.87 4.60 -8.96
CA ARG A 149 -11.33 3.28 -8.58
C ARG A 149 -10.27 2.51 -7.81
N MET A 150 -10.73 1.59 -6.96
CA MET A 150 -9.88 0.61 -6.27
C MET A 150 -8.80 1.23 -5.37
N ALA A 151 -9.17 2.18 -4.51
CA ALA A 151 -8.25 2.78 -3.56
C ALA A 151 -8.08 1.89 -2.32
N SER A 152 -7.19 0.90 -2.38
CA SER A 152 -6.94 0.00 -1.26
C SER A 152 -6.43 0.75 -0.03
N GLY A 153 -7.06 0.51 1.12
CA GLY A 153 -6.73 1.15 2.39
C GLY A 153 -7.18 2.61 2.50
N LEU A 154 -8.06 3.10 1.61
CA LEU A 154 -8.47 4.51 1.57
C LEU A 154 -8.94 5.05 2.92
N HIS A 155 -9.73 4.26 3.68
CA HIS A 155 -10.27 4.67 4.98
C HIS A 155 -9.20 4.90 6.06
N HIS A 156 -7.95 4.53 5.79
CA HIS A 156 -6.82 4.64 6.70
C HIS A 156 -5.74 5.60 6.19
N ALA A 157 -5.97 6.21 5.03
CA ALA A 157 -5.00 7.03 4.35
C ALA A 157 -4.95 8.44 4.96
N ASP A 158 -3.72 8.93 5.17
CA ASP A 158 -3.45 10.31 5.58
C ASP A 158 -3.47 11.26 4.38
N TRP A 159 -3.25 10.71 3.18
CA TRP A 159 -3.35 11.40 1.90
C TRP A 159 -3.84 10.42 0.83
N THR A 160 -4.47 10.93 -0.22
CA THR A 160 -4.67 10.16 -1.45
C THR A 160 -3.62 10.53 -2.49
N ALA A 161 -3.17 9.58 -3.31
CA ALA A 161 -2.39 9.84 -4.52
C ALA A 161 -3.25 9.52 -5.75
N SER A 162 -3.66 10.56 -6.47
CA SER A 162 -4.68 10.49 -7.52
C SER A 162 -4.13 10.98 -8.85
N GLY A 163 -4.12 10.13 -9.88
CA GLY A 163 -3.64 10.51 -11.21
C GLY A 163 -4.65 11.36 -11.98
N ALA A 164 -4.21 12.43 -12.63
CA ALA A 164 -5.07 13.23 -13.51
C ALA A 164 -4.33 13.81 -14.72
N PHE A 165 -5.06 13.92 -15.84
CA PHE A 165 -4.61 14.67 -17.01
C PHE A 165 -4.65 16.16 -16.71
N VAL A 166 -3.62 16.88 -17.17
CA VAL A 166 -3.46 18.31 -16.92
C VAL A 166 -4.03 19.11 -18.09
N PHE A 167 -4.75 20.18 -17.76
CA PHE A 167 -5.33 21.12 -18.71
C PHE A 167 -4.89 22.54 -18.40
N ASP A 168 -4.66 23.34 -19.44
CA ASP A 168 -4.37 24.76 -19.33
C ASP A 168 -5.60 25.56 -18.91
N SER A 169 -5.39 26.83 -18.54
CA SER A 169 -6.45 27.72 -18.05
C SER A 169 -7.55 28.01 -19.08
N ASP A 170 -7.28 27.77 -20.37
CA ASP A 170 -8.27 27.87 -21.46
C ASP A 170 -9.08 26.57 -21.64
N GLY A 171 -8.82 25.55 -20.82
CA GLY A 171 -9.47 24.26 -20.82
C GLY A 171 -8.89 23.25 -21.82
N SER A 172 -7.85 23.61 -22.58
CA SER A 172 -7.19 22.72 -23.52
C SER A 172 -6.25 21.72 -22.83
N PRO A 173 -6.09 20.47 -23.34
CA PRO A 173 -5.15 19.52 -22.76
C PRO A 173 -3.71 20.03 -22.88
N MET A 174 -2.96 19.98 -21.79
CA MET A 174 -1.53 20.29 -21.82
C MET A 174 -0.78 19.10 -22.46
N LEU A 175 -0.03 19.35 -23.53
CA LEU A 175 0.69 18.30 -24.26
C LEU A 175 2.18 18.31 -23.92
N GLY A 176 2.77 17.11 -23.82
CA GLY A 176 4.22 16.93 -23.74
C GLY A 176 4.91 17.16 -25.09
N GLU A 177 6.24 17.08 -25.10
CA GLU A 177 7.05 17.28 -26.32
C GLU A 177 6.73 16.29 -27.44
N ASP A 178 6.30 15.08 -27.09
CA ASP A 178 5.88 14.03 -28.01
C ASP A 178 4.42 14.17 -28.50
N GLY A 179 3.73 15.23 -28.07
CA GLY A 179 2.32 15.50 -28.38
C GLY A 179 1.32 14.68 -27.57
N SER A 180 1.77 13.87 -26.59
CA SER A 180 0.88 13.12 -25.71
C SER A 180 0.30 14.01 -24.59
N PRO A 181 -0.91 13.72 -24.06
CA PRO A 181 -1.46 14.44 -22.92
C PRO A 181 -0.58 14.29 -21.68
N THR A 182 -0.22 15.42 -21.08
CA THR A 182 0.50 15.44 -19.81
C THR A 182 -0.44 15.04 -18.68
N TRP A 183 0.08 14.25 -17.74
CA TRP A 183 -0.63 13.89 -16.53
C TRP A 183 0.34 13.89 -15.35
N ARG A 184 -0.22 14.05 -14.15
CA ARG A 184 0.52 14.07 -12.88
C ARG A 184 -0.25 13.26 -11.84
N ILE A 185 0.44 12.94 -10.75
CA ILE A 185 -0.18 12.41 -9.54
C ILE A 185 -0.31 13.56 -8.54
N PHE A 186 -1.48 13.65 -7.93
CA PHE A 186 -1.86 14.71 -7.00
C PHE A 186 -2.08 14.13 -5.62
N LEU A 187 -1.42 14.69 -4.61
CA LEU A 187 -1.67 14.33 -3.22
C LEU A 187 -2.72 15.24 -2.60
N VAL A 188 -3.77 14.64 -2.05
CA VAL A 188 -4.93 15.36 -1.50
C VAL A 188 -5.25 14.84 -0.11
N PRO A 189 -5.47 15.71 0.90
CA PRO A 189 -5.81 15.29 2.25
C PRO A 189 -7.21 14.65 2.30
N PRO A 190 -7.50 13.80 3.30
CA PRO A 190 -8.71 12.99 3.34
C PRO A 190 -10.01 13.79 3.49
N ASP A 191 -9.95 15.03 3.98
CA ASP A 191 -11.12 15.92 4.12
C ASP A 191 -11.66 16.44 2.77
N GLU A 192 -10.84 16.44 1.73
CA GLU A 192 -11.20 16.80 0.34
C GLU A 192 -11.62 15.57 -0.48
N VAL A 193 -11.68 14.37 0.14
CA VAL A 193 -11.93 13.09 -0.52
C VAL A 193 -13.27 12.52 -0.07
N SER A 194 -14.08 12.09 -1.02
CA SER A 194 -15.37 11.43 -0.77
C SER A 194 -15.31 9.96 -1.18
N PRO A 195 -15.15 9.01 -0.24
CA PRO A 195 -15.22 7.58 -0.50
C PRO A 195 -16.60 7.14 -1.00
N ILE A 196 -16.64 6.12 -1.86
CA ILE A 196 -17.85 5.48 -2.37
C ILE A 196 -17.85 4.04 -1.87
N GLU A 197 -18.73 3.72 -0.91
CA GLU A 197 -18.83 2.40 -0.27
C GLU A 197 -19.35 1.32 -1.25
N ASN A 198 -18.48 0.85 -2.15
CA ASN A 198 -18.82 -0.08 -3.24
C ASN A 198 -17.88 -1.29 -3.36
N TRP A 199 -17.01 -1.51 -2.37
CA TRP A 199 -16.09 -2.65 -2.37
C TRP A 199 -16.80 -3.92 -1.89
N HIS A 200 -17.34 -4.68 -2.84
CA HIS A 200 -17.92 -6.01 -2.63
C HIS A 200 -17.20 -7.04 -3.49
N SER A 201 -16.13 -7.64 -2.94
CA SER A 201 -15.24 -8.55 -3.66
C SER A 201 -15.29 -9.97 -3.10
N THR A 202 -14.79 -10.94 -3.86
CA THR A 202 -14.66 -12.35 -3.42
C THR A 202 -13.28 -12.67 -2.84
N GLY A 203 -12.45 -11.65 -2.61
CA GLY A 203 -11.07 -11.79 -2.17
C GLY A 203 -10.44 -10.42 -2.01
N LEU A 204 -9.53 -10.29 -1.03
CA LEU A 204 -9.04 -8.99 -0.55
C LEU A 204 -10.19 -8.09 -0.05
N SER A 205 -11.27 -8.66 0.48
CA SER A 205 -12.43 -7.88 0.99
C SER A 205 -11.99 -6.87 2.04
N GLY A 206 -11.12 -7.28 2.96
CA GLY A 206 -10.57 -6.41 4.01
C GLY A 206 -9.65 -5.30 3.52
N SER A 207 -9.28 -5.26 2.23
CA SER A 207 -8.43 -4.17 1.72
C SER A 207 -9.21 -2.87 1.55
N GLY A 208 -10.55 -2.91 1.60
CA GLY A 208 -11.41 -1.73 1.49
C GLY A 208 -11.09 -0.90 0.25
N SER A 209 -10.94 -1.54 -0.92
CA SER A 209 -10.55 -0.89 -2.18
C SER A 209 -11.72 -0.15 -2.82
N VAL A 210 -12.33 0.74 -2.06
CA VAL A 210 -13.47 1.55 -2.49
C VAL A 210 -13.07 2.50 -3.61
N ASP A 211 -14.06 2.88 -4.42
CA ASP A 211 -13.91 4.00 -5.34
C ASP A 211 -14.01 5.33 -4.53
N TYR A 212 -13.56 6.44 -5.11
CA TYR A 212 -13.59 7.74 -4.44
C TYR A 212 -13.68 8.91 -5.42
N LYS A 213 -14.26 10.02 -4.95
CA LYS A 213 -14.41 11.27 -5.69
C LYS A 213 -13.61 12.39 -5.03
N ILE A 214 -13.03 13.25 -5.85
CA ILE A 214 -12.52 14.58 -5.46
C ILE A 214 -13.25 15.61 -6.31
N ASP A 215 -13.75 16.67 -5.69
CA ASP A 215 -14.60 17.68 -6.34
C ASP A 215 -13.99 19.08 -6.17
N ASP A 216 -13.31 19.56 -7.19
CA ASP A 216 -12.71 20.90 -7.29
C ASP A 216 -11.69 21.25 -6.17
N ALA A 217 -10.94 20.26 -5.70
CA ALA A 217 -9.92 20.46 -4.67
C ALA A 217 -8.73 21.28 -5.21
N PHE A 218 -8.28 22.28 -4.46
CA PHE A 218 -7.04 22.98 -4.79
C PHE A 218 -5.83 22.17 -4.33
N VAL A 219 -4.91 21.88 -5.26
CA VAL A 219 -3.68 21.13 -4.98
C VAL A 219 -2.46 21.98 -5.34
N PRO A 220 -1.61 22.35 -4.36
CA PRO A 220 -0.35 23.05 -4.63
C PRO A 220 0.54 22.27 -5.60
N GLU A 221 1.30 22.96 -6.45
CA GLU A 221 2.23 22.31 -7.39
C GLU A 221 3.23 21.36 -6.68
N ALA A 222 3.68 21.76 -5.47
CA ALA A 222 4.58 20.98 -4.63
C ALA A 222 3.98 19.64 -4.15
N HIS A 223 2.64 19.53 -4.07
CA HIS A 223 1.94 18.31 -3.66
C HIS A 223 1.63 17.40 -4.86
N THR A 224 2.40 17.55 -5.94
CA THR A 224 2.25 16.76 -7.16
C THR A 224 3.59 16.20 -7.61
N PHE A 225 3.56 15.09 -8.32
CA PHE A 225 4.76 14.54 -8.96
C PHE A 225 4.43 13.86 -10.30
N SER A 226 5.48 13.60 -11.08
CA SER A 226 5.38 12.85 -12.33
C SER A 226 6.18 11.55 -12.22
N LEU A 227 5.63 10.47 -12.79
CA LEU A 227 6.37 9.23 -13.01
C LEU A 227 7.12 9.23 -14.35
N THR A 228 6.79 10.14 -15.27
CA THR A 228 7.46 10.30 -16.56
C THR A 228 8.67 11.23 -16.50
N ASP A 229 8.77 12.02 -15.43
CA ASP A 229 9.91 12.92 -15.13
C ASP A 229 10.39 12.68 -13.69
N PRO A 230 11.08 11.55 -13.43
CA PRO A 230 11.47 11.16 -12.08
C PRO A 230 12.58 12.08 -11.54
N THR A 231 12.37 12.62 -10.34
CA THR A 231 13.29 13.56 -9.68
C THR A 231 14.24 12.86 -8.71
N ARG A 232 13.93 11.64 -8.29
CA ARG A 232 14.70 10.86 -7.31
C ARG A 232 15.46 9.73 -7.98
N ALA A 233 16.77 9.69 -7.77
CA ALA A 233 17.63 8.59 -8.19
C ALA A 233 17.65 7.45 -7.15
N GLY A 234 18.15 6.28 -7.56
CA GLY A 234 18.39 5.12 -6.70
C GLY A 234 17.28 4.06 -6.76
N ALA A 235 17.49 2.95 -6.05
CA ALA A 235 16.65 1.76 -6.17
C ALA A 235 15.18 1.98 -5.78
N LEU A 236 14.91 2.87 -4.81
CA LEU A 236 13.57 3.26 -4.38
C LEU A 236 12.94 4.36 -5.25
N GLY A 237 13.77 5.11 -5.98
CA GLY A 237 13.32 6.17 -6.89
C GLY A 237 13.04 5.70 -8.31
N ALA A 238 13.36 4.45 -8.65
CA ALA A 238 13.07 3.89 -9.97
C ALA A 238 11.57 3.71 -10.18
N SER A 239 11.09 3.95 -11.41
CA SER A 239 9.65 3.91 -11.75
C SER A 239 9.01 2.54 -11.52
N ASP A 240 9.80 1.46 -11.55
CA ASP A 240 9.35 0.09 -11.32
C ASP A 240 9.36 -0.32 -9.83
N ALA A 241 9.90 0.53 -8.92
CA ALA A 241 10.05 0.20 -7.51
C ALA A 241 8.71 -0.11 -6.84
N LEU A 242 7.68 0.68 -7.18
CA LEU A 242 6.29 0.48 -6.75
C LEU A 242 5.74 -0.90 -7.16
N MET A 243 6.26 -1.51 -8.22
CA MET A 243 5.77 -2.80 -8.72
C MET A 243 6.55 -3.99 -8.13
N ARG A 244 7.85 -3.81 -7.83
CA ARG A 244 8.75 -4.90 -7.39
C ARG A 244 8.31 -5.59 -6.10
N LYS A 245 7.60 -4.87 -5.23
CA LYS A 245 7.10 -5.35 -3.92
C LYS A 245 5.81 -6.17 -3.99
N MET A 246 5.02 -6.04 -5.07
CA MET A 246 3.71 -6.70 -5.20
C MET A 246 3.74 -8.23 -5.10
N PRO A 247 4.75 -8.95 -5.64
CA PRO A 247 4.78 -10.41 -5.56
C PRO A 247 4.78 -10.96 -4.14
N GLY A 248 5.23 -10.19 -3.14
CA GLY A 248 5.18 -10.60 -1.73
C GLY A 248 3.77 -11.02 -1.31
N VAL A 249 2.73 -10.34 -1.80
CA VAL A 249 1.34 -10.68 -1.45
C VAL A 249 0.98 -12.08 -1.93
N ALA A 250 1.23 -12.37 -3.21
CA ALA A 250 0.93 -13.67 -3.79
C ALA A 250 1.76 -14.80 -3.15
N LEU A 251 3.03 -14.54 -2.83
CA LEU A 251 3.91 -15.50 -2.16
C LEU A 251 3.38 -15.86 -0.76
N GLY A 252 2.98 -14.85 0.03
CA GLY A 252 2.46 -15.06 1.37
C GLY A 252 1.16 -15.87 1.37
N VAL A 253 0.24 -15.52 0.46
CA VAL A 253 -1.03 -16.24 0.27
C VAL A 253 -0.79 -17.68 -0.20
N ALA A 254 0.11 -17.89 -1.16
CA ALA A 254 0.44 -19.23 -1.66
C ALA A 254 1.03 -20.11 -0.54
N ARG A 255 1.94 -19.56 0.26
CA ARG A 255 2.52 -20.26 1.41
C ARG A 255 1.45 -20.60 2.46
N ALA A 256 0.55 -19.67 2.78
CA ALA A 256 -0.55 -19.90 3.71
C ALA A 256 -1.50 -21.01 3.23
N ALA A 257 -1.80 -21.04 1.93
CA ALA A 257 -2.64 -22.08 1.33
C ALA A 257 -1.99 -23.48 1.40
N LEU A 258 -0.67 -23.56 1.15
CA LEU A 258 0.08 -24.82 1.26
C LEU A 258 0.13 -25.35 2.68
N ASP A 259 0.37 -24.47 3.66
CA ASP A 259 0.40 -24.86 5.07
C ASP A 259 -0.99 -25.29 5.57
N TYR A 260 -2.05 -24.58 5.18
CA TYR A 260 -3.42 -25.00 5.49
C TYR A 260 -3.77 -26.35 4.86
N PHE A 261 -3.35 -26.59 3.61
CA PHE A 261 -3.54 -27.89 2.98
C PHE A 261 -2.79 -29.00 3.72
N ARG A 262 -1.57 -28.74 4.20
CA ARG A 262 -0.79 -29.70 5.00
C ARG A 262 -1.52 -30.08 6.29
N GLU A 263 -2.10 -29.11 6.99
CA GLU A 263 -2.92 -29.34 8.19
C GLU A 263 -4.10 -30.27 7.87
N ILE A 264 -4.86 -29.97 6.81
CA ILE A 264 -5.97 -30.84 6.37
C ILE A 264 -5.48 -32.23 6.00
N ALA A 265 -4.42 -32.33 5.19
CA ALA A 265 -3.91 -33.60 4.68
C ALA A 265 -3.39 -34.52 5.79
N ALA A 266 -2.88 -33.95 6.89
CA ALA A 266 -2.44 -34.70 8.05
C ALA A 266 -3.58 -35.47 8.73
N GLU A 267 -4.79 -34.90 8.77
CA GLU A 267 -5.93 -35.46 9.51
C GLU A 267 -6.94 -36.19 8.60
N LYS A 268 -7.04 -35.80 7.33
CA LYS A 268 -8.09 -36.26 6.42
C LYS A 268 -7.96 -37.76 6.10
N VAL A 269 -9.09 -38.46 6.15
CA VAL A 269 -9.23 -39.85 5.72
C VAL A 269 -10.18 -39.92 4.53
N ASN A 270 -9.80 -40.67 3.50
CA ASN A 270 -10.70 -40.97 2.38
C ASN A 270 -11.82 -41.92 2.86
N SER A 271 -13.06 -41.46 2.80
CA SER A 271 -14.21 -42.22 3.30
C SER A 271 -14.49 -43.52 2.53
N ALA A 272 -14.11 -43.61 1.26
CA ALA A 272 -14.32 -44.79 0.44
C ALA A 272 -13.24 -45.86 0.65
N THR A 273 -12.00 -45.46 0.93
CA THR A 273 -10.85 -46.39 1.02
C THR A 273 -10.32 -46.58 2.44
N GLY A 274 -10.70 -45.73 3.39
CA GLY A 274 -10.16 -45.70 4.75
C GLY A 274 -8.70 -45.22 4.84
N ARG A 275 -8.07 -44.84 3.71
CA ARG A 275 -6.68 -44.39 3.67
C ARG A 275 -6.57 -42.93 4.14
N ARG A 276 -5.59 -42.64 5.00
CA ARG A 276 -5.21 -41.27 5.37
C ARG A 276 -4.60 -40.56 4.16
N TRP A 277 -4.93 -39.28 3.97
CA TRP A 277 -4.35 -38.47 2.91
C TRP A 277 -2.82 -38.35 3.04
N ALA A 278 -2.33 -38.25 4.28
CA ALA A 278 -0.91 -38.27 4.60
C ALA A 278 -0.16 -39.52 4.08
N ASP A 279 -0.85 -40.65 3.86
CA ASP A 279 -0.26 -41.92 3.38
C ASP A 279 -0.52 -42.16 1.87
N ASP A 280 -1.14 -41.21 1.15
CA ASP A 280 -1.41 -41.35 -0.28
C ASP A 280 -0.33 -40.69 -1.14
N TYR A 281 0.39 -41.50 -1.92
CA TYR A 281 1.48 -41.02 -2.76
C TYR A 281 1.06 -39.95 -3.77
N ARG A 282 -0.20 -39.94 -4.23
CA ARG A 282 -0.66 -38.94 -5.20
C ARG A 282 -0.80 -37.58 -4.54
N ILE A 283 -1.27 -37.56 -3.30
CA ILE A 283 -1.38 -36.35 -2.50
C ILE A 283 0.02 -35.81 -2.16
N GLN A 284 0.91 -36.69 -1.69
CA GLN A 284 2.31 -36.34 -1.40
C GLN A 284 3.02 -35.80 -2.64
N TYR A 285 2.86 -36.46 -3.80
CA TYR A 285 3.47 -36.03 -5.06
C TYR A 285 2.93 -34.67 -5.49
N SER A 286 1.62 -34.47 -5.51
CA SER A 286 1.01 -33.19 -5.89
C SER A 286 1.44 -32.05 -4.96
N LEU A 287 1.44 -32.28 -3.64
CA LEU A 287 1.95 -31.28 -2.69
C LEU A 287 3.42 -30.98 -2.94
N GLY A 288 4.25 -32.00 -3.20
CA GLY A 288 5.65 -31.81 -3.57
C GLY A 288 5.84 -30.99 -4.85
N GLN A 289 4.97 -31.14 -5.85
CA GLN A 289 5.00 -30.29 -7.05
C GLN A 289 4.64 -28.83 -6.78
N CYS A 290 3.74 -28.57 -5.83
CA CYS A 290 3.37 -27.20 -5.46
C CYS A 290 4.42 -26.50 -4.58
N GLU A 291 5.35 -27.25 -3.97
CA GLU A 291 6.45 -26.71 -3.15
C GLU A 291 7.70 -26.33 -3.95
N MET A 292 7.85 -26.86 -5.17
CA MET A 292 8.98 -26.60 -6.07
C MET A 292 8.78 -25.30 -6.86
#